data_AF-A0A0E0PGA2-F1
#
_entry.id   AF-A0A0E0PGA2-F1
#
_cell.length_a   1.000
_cell.length_b   1.000
_cell.length_c   1.000
_cell.angle_alpha   90.00
_cell.angle_beta   90.00
_cell.angle_gamma   90.00
#
_symmetry.space_group_name_H-M   'P 1'
#
loop_
_entity.id
_entity.type
_entity.pdbx_description
1 polymer ?
#
loop_
_entity_poly.entity_id
_entity_poly.type
_entity_poly.pdbx_seq_one_letter_code
_entity_poly.pdbx_strand_id
1 'polypeptide(L)'
;MAEIETISSLADADDVLENRGINQVEGINQVQFRLDEQISLVAATEVKVRTRPGRLGFRLLNPELMDCKFQTKVKLDEAYERMFTECMIECDQELVPLEAHIAELKRLLLLPNNEIEDIGPDIMQRGRGLQQVLYLHPPFPLYPEYEYHPPPQPQIPYQPAYATAKERENARSRDRRAQRAWWHANLTLLETKKKILEGKRIDLERGLRSEMRKALESQSDLGAGYTNYHFRHR
;
A
#
# COMPACT_ATOMS: atom_id res chain seq x y z
N MET A 1 -26.87 -50.63 18.40
CA MET A 1 -26.11 -49.86 17.39
C MET A 1 -25.33 -48.80 18.14
N ALA A 2 -24.09 -48.50 17.73
CA ALA A 2 -23.36 -47.38 18.30
C ALA A 2 -24.06 -46.06 17.92
N GLU A 3 -24.20 -45.15 18.86
CA GLU A 3 -24.80 -43.84 18.61
C GLU A 3 -23.81 -42.94 17.89
N ILE A 4 -24.29 -42.10 16.97
CA ILE A 4 -23.44 -41.22 16.17
C ILE A 4 -23.61 -39.79 16.66
N GLU A 5 -22.52 -39.21 17.14
CA GLU A 5 -22.47 -37.84 17.64
C GLU A 5 -21.70 -36.95 16.68
N THR A 6 -22.25 -35.77 16.38
CA THR A 6 -21.56 -34.78 15.54
C THR A 6 -20.82 -33.78 16.42
N ILE A 7 -19.53 -33.59 16.16
CA ILE A 7 -18.65 -32.73 16.96
C ILE A 7 -18.08 -31.60 16.11
N SER A 8 -18.07 -30.41 16.70
CA SER A 8 -17.46 -29.18 16.18
C SER A 8 -16.20 -28.79 16.95
N SER A 9 -15.86 -29.52 18.01
CA SER A 9 -14.65 -29.31 18.80
C SER A 9 -14.18 -30.58 19.48
N LEU A 10 -12.98 -30.55 20.08
CA LEU A 10 -12.52 -31.62 20.94
C LEU A 10 -13.32 -31.67 22.26
N ALA A 11 -13.71 -30.50 22.79
CA ALA A 11 -14.50 -30.41 24.01
C ALA A 11 -15.87 -31.08 23.85
N ASP A 12 -16.50 -30.96 22.68
CA ASP A 12 -17.76 -31.65 22.39
C ASP A 12 -17.59 -33.17 22.50
N ALA A 13 -16.44 -33.70 22.06
CA ALA A 13 -16.14 -35.12 22.17
C ALA A 13 -15.90 -35.54 23.62
N ASP A 14 -15.18 -34.72 24.39
CA ASP A 14 -14.92 -34.95 25.81
C ASP A 14 -16.24 -34.93 26.61
N ASP A 15 -17.10 -33.92 26.39
CA ASP A 15 -18.41 -33.79 27.02
C ASP A 15 -19.31 -35.00 26.75
N VAL A 16 -19.31 -35.49 25.50
CA VAL A 16 -20.07 -36.69 25.12
C VAL A 16 -19.57 -37.93 25.87
N LEU A 17 -18.26 -38.10 26.00
CA LEU A 17 -17.68 -39.23 26.71
C LEU A 17 -17.97 -39.15 28.22
N GLU A 18 -17.82 -37.97 28.83
CA GLU A 18 -18.11 -37.73 30.25
C GLU A 18 -19.59 -37.97 30.58
N ASN A 19 -20.51 -37.39 29.80
CA ASN A 19 -21.95 -37.53 30.01
C ASN A 19 -22.43 -38.99 29.91
N ARG A 20 -21.72 -39.81 29.14
CA ARG A 20 -22.01 -41.25 28.97
C ARG A 20 -21.25 -42.13 29.96
N GLY A 21 -20.41 -41.55 30.82
CA GLY A 21 -19.56 -42.30 31.75
C GLY A 21 -18.53 -43.18 31.05
N ILE A 22 -18.16 -42.87 29.81
CA ILE A 22 -17.21 -43.64 29.00
C ILE A 22 -15.79 -43.19 29.38
N ASN A 23 -15.19 -43.91 30.32
CA ASN A 23 -13.83 -43.65 30.82
C ASN A 23 -12.85 -44.81 30.55
N GLN A 24 -13.29 -45.87 29.85
CA GLN A 24 -12.49 -47.05 29.54
C GLN A 24 -12.70 -47.51 28.09
N VAL A 25 -11.70 -48.22 27.55
CA VAL A 25 -11.65 -48.70 26.15
C VAL A 25 -12.86 -49.58 25.78
N GLU A 26 -13.41 -50.31 26.75
CA GLU A 26 -14.57 -51.18 26.55
C GLU A 26 -15.85 -50.39 26.21
N GLY A 27 -15.95 -49.12 26.62
CA GLY A 27 -17.06 -48.22 26.32
C GLY A 27 -16.93 -47.45 25.00
N ILE A 28 -15.75 -47.43 24.37
CA ILE A 28 -15.49 -46.65 23.13
C ILE A 28 -16.36 -47.09 21.96
N ASN A 29 -16.81 -48.35 21.93
CA ASN A 29 -17.68 -48.85 20.86
C ASN A 29 -19.15 -48.40 21.03
N GLN A 30 -19.51 -47.74 22.14
CA GLN A 30 -20.87 -47.28 22.40
C GLN A 30 -21.21 -45.99 21.65
N VAL A 31 -20.19 -45.18 21.31
CA VAL A 31 -20.34 -43.92 20.59
C VAL A 31 -19.35 -43.82 19.43
N GLN A 32 -19.81 -43.27 18.31
CA GLN A 32 -19.00 -42.96 17.15
C GLN A 32 -19.13 -41.48 16.85
N PHE A 33 -18.03 -40.86 16.45
CA PHE A 33 -18.01 -39.43 16.19
C PHE A 33 -18.02 -39.16 14.69
N ARG A 34 -18.68 -38.08 14.30
CA ARG A 34 -18.63 -37.47 12.98
C ARG A 34 -18.18 -36.01 13.17
N LEU A 35 -17.21 -35.57 12.39
CA LEU A 35 -16.86 -34.16 12.34
C LEU A 35 -17.96 -33.38 11.63
N ASP A 36 -18.35 -32.26 12.19
CA ASP A 36 -19.17 -31.25 11.53
C ASP A 36 -18.46 -30.74 10.26
N GLU A 37 -19.18 -30.60 9.15
CA GLU A 37 -18.64 -30.06 7.90
C GLU A 37 -18.20 -28.60 8.05
N GLN A 38 -18.88 -27.84 8.92
CA GLN A 38 -18.60 -26.44 9.20
C GLN A 38 -17.60 -26.24 10.33
N ILE A 39 -17.02 -27.30 10.90
CA ILE A 39 -15.96 -27.16 11.91
C ILE A 39 -14.86 -26.21 11.42
N SER A 40 -14.35 -25.35 12.30
CA SER A 40 -13.25 -24.45 11.95
C SER A 40 -11.98 -25.25 11.63
N LEU A 41 -11.10 -24.67 10.81
CA LEU A 41 -9.83 -25.30 10.44
C LEU A 41 -8.93 -25.54 11.67
N VAL A 42 -8.97 -24.62 12.64
CA VAL A 42 -8.25 -24.74 13.91
C VAL A 42 -8.79 -25.91 14.73
N ALA A 43 -10.10 -25.98 14.96
CA ALA A 43 -10.70 -27.04 15.76
C ALA A 43 -10.52 -28.42 15.12
N ALA A 44 -10.68 -28.55 13.80
CA ALA A 44 -10.42 -29.80 13.08
C ALA A 44 -8.95 -30.25 13.21
N THR A 45 -8.02 -29.30 13.13
CA THR A 45 -6.58 -29.59 13.31
C THR A 45 -6.29 -30.03 14.74
N GLU A 46 -6.91 -29.41 15.74
CA GLU A 46 -6.77 -29.80 17.13
C GLU A 46 -7.26 -31.23 17.38
N VAL A 47 -8.46 -31.58 16.89
CA VAL A 47 -8.99 -32.95 16.94
C VAL A 47 -7.99 -33.91 16.31
N LYS A 48 -7.50 -33.62 15.10
CA LYS A 48 -6.53 -34.48 14.39
C LYS A 48 -5.25 -34.71 15.18
N VAL A 49 -4.67 -33.65 15.74
CA VAL A 49 -3.40 -33.71 16.47
C VAL A 49 -3.54 -34.50 17.77
N ARG A 50 -4.65 -34.29 18.51
CA ARG A 50 -4.83 -34.90 19.83
C ARG A 50 -5.36 -36.33 19.79
N THR A 51 -6.19 -36.69 18.82
CA THR A 51 -6.93 -37.97 18.85
C THR A 51 -6.55 -38.94 17.75
N ARG A 52 -5.52 -38.64 16.94
CA ARG A 52 -5.02 -39.44 15.78
C ARG A 52 -6.05 -40.48 15.30
N PRO A 53 -7.19 -40.03 14.72
CA PRO A 53 -8.36 -40.88 14.58
C PRO A 53 -8.07 -42.19 13.85
N GLY A 54 -8.57 -43.29 14.40
CA GLY A 54 -8.35 -44.65 13.88
C GLY A 54 -7.03 -45.32 14.29
N ARG A 55 -6.12 -44.62 15.00
CA ARG A 55 -4.93 -45.24 15.62
C ARG A 55 -4.90 -45.09 17.14
N LEU A 56 -5.16 -43.89 17.66
CA LEU A 56 -5.08 -43.56 19.09
C LEU A 56 -6.16 -42.55 19.46
N GLY A 57 -7.38 -43.00 19.78
CA GLY A 57 -8.49 -42.12 20.15
C GLY A 57 -9.84 -42.72 19.84
N PHE A 58 -10.86 -41.86 19.69
CA PHE A 58 -12.21 -42.29 19.34
C PHE A 58 -12.36 -42.61 17.85
N ARG A 59 -13.40 -43.39 17.52
CA ARG A 59 -13.71 -43.76 16.12
C ARG A 59 -14.40 -42.60 15.42
N LEU A 60 -13.77 -42.10 14.35
CA LEU A 60 -14.31 -41.06 13.49
C LEU A 60 -14.89 -41.66 12.19
N LEU A 61 -16.09 -41.24 11.79
CA LEU A 61 -16.81 -41.78 10.64
C LEU A 61 -16.47 -41.14 9.30
N ASN A 62 -15.96 -39.91 9.32
CA ASN A 62 -15.57 -39.14 8.14
C ASN A 62 -14.10 -38.68 8.23
N PRO A 63 -13.13 -39.62 8.26
CA PRO A 63 -11.72 -39.27 8.35
C PRO A 63 -11.20 -38.47 7.16
N GLU A 64 -11.78 -38.65 5.97
CA GLU A 64 -11.44 -37.85 4.78
C GLU A 64 -11.70 -36.35 4.99
N LEU A 65 -12.84 -35.99 5.61
CA LEU A 65 -13.16 -34.60 5.92
C LEU A 65 -12.08 -33.96 6.80
N MET A 66 -11.62 -34.70 7.82
CA MET A 66 -10.54 -34.23 8.70
C MET A 66 -9.23 -34.01 7.92
N ASP A 67 -8.90 -34.90 6.98
CA ASP A 67 -7.74 -34.74 6.12
C ASP A 67 -7.88 -33.53 5.20
N CYS A 68 -9.06 -33.32 4.58
CA CYS A 68 -9.38 -32.14 3.78
C CYS A 68 -9.26 -30.84 4.57
N LYS A 69 -9.79 -30.77 5.80
CA LYS A 69 -9.66 -29.62 6.70
C LYS A 69 -8.20 -29.33 7.02
N PHE A 70 -7.42 -30.35 7.38
CA PHE A 70 -6.00 -30.20 7.69
C PHE A 70 -5.19 -29.73 6.47
N GLN A 71 -5.37 -30.37 5.32
CA GLN A 71 -4.70 -29.97 4.08
C GLN A 71 -5.07 -28.55 3.68
N THR A 72 -6.34 -28.19 3.83
CA THR A 72 -6.84 -26.84 3.54
C THR A 72 -6.19 -25.80 4.42
N LYS A 73 -6.04 -26.07 5.74
CA LYS A 73 -5.31 -25.17 6.63
C LYS A 73 -3.89 -24.93 6.14
N VAL A 74 -3.13 -26.00 5.88
CA VAL A 74 -1.73 -25.91 5.44
C VAL A 74 -1.63 -25.14 4.12
N LYS A 75 -2.50 -25.44 3.15
CA LYS A 75 -2.49 -24.78 1.84
C LYS A 75 -2.94 -23.32 1.90
N LEU A 76 -3.89 -23.00 2.77
CA LEU A 76 -4.31 -21.63 3.02
C LEU A 76 -3.19 -20.81 3.65
N ASP A 77 -2.49 -21.35 4.65
CA ASP A 77 -1.32 -20.71 5.27
C ASP A 77 -0.24 -20.42 4.21
N GLU A 78 0.14 -21.41 3.39
CA GLU A 78 1.11 -21.24 2.30
C GLU A 78 0.67 -20.21 1.24
N ALA A 79 -0.60 -20.21 0.85
CA ALA A 79 -1.13 -19.29 -0.15
C ALA A 79 -1.23 -17.86 0.41
N TYR A 80 -1.62 -17.73 1.67
CA TYR A 80 -1.75 -16.45 2.36
C TYR A 80 -0.38 -15.80 2.53
N GLU A 81 0.63 -16.52 3.02
CA GLU A 81 1.96 -15.95 3.22
C GLU A 81 2.59 -15.45 1.92
N ARG A 82 2.36 -16.16 0.80
CA ARG A 82 2.78 -15.69 -0.53
C ARG A 82 2.09 -14.39 -0.92
N MET A 83 0.75 -14.37 -0.89
CA MET A 83 -0.04 -13.17 -1.22
C MET A 83 0.31 -11.99 -0.30
N PHE A 84 0.44 -12.23 1.01
CA PHE A 84 0.78 -11.22 2.00
C PHE A 84 2.16 -10.62 1.73
N THR A 85 3.16 -11.45 1.45
CA THR A 85 4.51 -11.00 1.11
C THR A 85 4.51 -10.15 -0.15
N GLU A 86 3.77 -10.56 -1.19
CA GLU A 86 3.65 -9.80 -2.44
C GLU A 86 3.02 -8.41 -2.20
N CYS A 87 1.92 -8.34 -1.44
CA CYS A 87 1.30 -7.06 -1.07
C CYS A 87 2.23 -6.14 -0.27
N MET A 88 3.05 -6.70 0.64
CA MET A 88 4.01 -5.89 1.40
C MET A 88 5.15 -5.38 0.51
N ILE A 89 5.63 -6.18 -0.43
CA ILE A 89 6.63 -5.77 -1.42
C ILE A 89 6.10 -4.61 -2.27
N GLU A 90 4.85 -4.68 -2.74
CA GLU A 90 4.22 -3.59 -3.50
C GLU A 90 4.16 -2.29 -2.69
N CYS A 91 3.84 -2.36 -1.39
CA CYS A 91 3.89 -1.20 -0.51
C CYS A 91 5.31 -0.62 -0.42
N ASP A 92 6.31 -1.48 -0.27
CA ASP A 92 7.71 -1.07 -0.13
C ASP A 92 8.27 -0.50 -1.45
N GLN A 93 7.82 -0.99 -2.61
CA GLN A 93 8.15 -0.45 -3.93
C GLN A 93 7.72 1.02 -4.10
N GLU A 94 6.63 1.44 -3.45
CA GLU A 94 6.24 2.85 -3.44
C GLU A 94 6.95 3.67 -2.35
N LEU A 95 7.16 3.09 -1.16
CA LEU A 95 7.72 3.80 0.00
C LEU A 95 9.23 4.05 -0.13
N VAL A 96 10.03 3.07 -0.55
CA VAL A 96 11.49 3.18 -0.57
C VAL A 96 11.98 4.32 -1.49
N PRO A 97 11.49 4.44 -2.75
CA PRO A 97 11.88 5.56 -3.60
C PRO A 97 11.42 6.90 -3.02
N LEU A 98 10.26 6.95 -2.37
CA LEU A 98 9.73 8.17 -1.76
C LEU A 98 10.63 8.65 -0.61
N GLU A 99 11.12 7.75 0.24
CA GLU A 99 12.07 8.06 1.30
C GLU A 99 13.39 8.60 0.75
N ALA A 100 13.90 8.01 -0.33
CA ALA A 100 15.10 8.49 -1.00
C ALA A 100 14.92 9.93 -1.52
N HIS A 101 13.79 10.24 -2.17
CA HIS A 101 13.50 11.60 -2.63
C HIS A 101 13.36 12.60 -1.47
N ILE A 102 12.73 12.20 -0.36
CA ILE A 102 12.63 13.03 0.84
C ILE A 102 14.02 13.33 1.42
N ALA A 103 14.89 12.31 1.53
CA ALA A 103 16.25 12.47 2.02
C ALA A 103 17.06 13.42 1.13
N GLU A 104 16.93 13.28 -0.20
CA GLU A 104 17.61 14.15 -1.15
C GLU A 104 17.11 15.61 -1.06
N LEU A 105 15.80 15.84 -0.96
CA LEU A 105 15.27 17.20 -0.76
C LEU A 105 15.75 17.84 0.55
N LYS A 106 15.83 17.06 1.64
CA LYS A 106 16.40 17.54 2.90
C LYS A 106 17.86 17.95 2.73
N ARG A 107 18.65 17.19 1.97
CA ARG A 107 20.03 17.53 1.64
C ARG A 107 20.12 18.81 0.80
N LEU A 108 19.30 18.94 -0.25
CA LEU A 108 19.26 20.12 -1.12
C LEU A 108 18.91 21.41 -0.35
N LEU A 109 17.98 21.32 0.60
CA LEU A 109 17.60 22.45 1.45
C LEU A 109 18.74 22.95 2.36
N LEU A 110 19.72 22.09 2.68
CA LEU A 110 20.89 22.43 3.48
C LEU A 110 22.02 23.07 2.67
N LEU A 111 21.97 23.01 1.33
CA LEU A 111 23.02 23.61 0.49
C LEU A 111 23.13 25.12 0.77
N PRO A 112 24.34 25.69 0.77
CA PRO A 112 24.52 27.14 0.80
C PRO A 112 24.13 27.77 -0.55
N ASN A 113 23.79 29.06 -0.57
CA ASN A 113 23.25 29.73 -1.76
C ASN A 113 24.18 29.70 -2.99
N ASN A 114 25.48 29.63 -2.78
CA ASN A 114 26.49 29.55 -3.83
C ASN A 114 26.57 28.16 -4.48
N GLU A 115 26.02 27.12 -3.86
CA GLU A 115 25.97 25.75 -4.39
C GLU A 115 24.63 25.41 -5.06
N ILE A 116 23.64 26.31 -4.97
CA ILE A 116 22.38 26.16 -5.71
C ILE A 116 22.64 26.49 -7.17
N GLU A 117 22.36 25.51 -8.04
CA GLU A 117 22.45 25.64 -9.50
C GLU A 117 21.61 26.84 -10.02
N ASP A 118 22.14 27.54 -11.02
CA ASP A 118 21.43 28.65 -11.67
C ASP A 118 20.43 28.06 -12.68
N ILE A 119 19.16 28.00 -12.28
CA ILE A 119 18.06 27.43 -13.10
C ILE A 119 17.43 28.52 -14.00
N GLY A 120 17.81 29.78 -13.81
CA GLY A 120 17.30 30.88 -14.61
C GLY A 120 17.96 30.99 -15.98
N PRO A 121 17.42 31.83 -16.88
CA PRO A 121 18.11 32.22 -18.11
C PRO A 121 19.46 32.86 -17.80
N ASP A 122 20.37 32.85 -18.79
CA ASP A 122 21.68 33.49 -18.71
C ASP A 122 21.58 34.91 -18.13
N ILE A 123 22.49 35.24 -17.21
CA ILE A 123 22.45 36.50 -16.45
C ILE A 123 22.44 37.75 -17.34
N MET A 124 23.06 37.70 -18.52
CA MET A 124 23.09 38.78 -19.50
C MET A 124 21.79 38.92 -20.30
N GLN A 125 20.91 37.94 -20.20
CA GLN A 125 19.54 38.00 -20.73
C GLN A 125 18.54 38.53 -19.69
N ARG A 126 18.94 38.63 -18.41
CA ARG A 126 18.05 39.07 -17.33
C ARG A 126 17.85 40.58 -17.36
N GLY A 127 16.58 40.99 -17.32
CA GLY A 127 16.19 42.40 -17.33
C GLY A 127 16.52 43.12 -18.64
N ARG A 128 16.61 42.37 -19.75
CA ARG A 128 16.36 42.92 -21.07
C ARG A 128 14.88 43.33 -21.08
N GLY A 129 14.62 44.62 -21.17
CA GLY A 129 13.25 45.10 -21.33
C GLY A 129 12.57 44.43 -22.51
N LEU A 130 11.23 44.41 -22.50
CA LEU A 130 10.49 44.16 -23.73
C LEU A 130 10.75 45.33 -24.68
N GLN A 131 10.87 45.04 -25.97
CA GLN A 131 10.88 46.08 -26.99
C GLN A 131 9.54 46.83 -26.91
N GLN A 132 9.59 48.13 -26.60
CA GLN A 132 8.40 48.97 -26.50
C GLN A 132 8.31 49.86 -27.73
N VAL A 133 7.14 49.87 -28.37
CA VAL A 133 6.77 50.85 -29.40
C VAL A 133 5.95 51.94 -28.72
N LEU A 134 6.43 53.19 -28.76
CA LEU A 134 5.67 54.33 -28.28
C LEU A 134 4.82 54.90 -29.41
N TYR A 135 3.51 54.91 -29.22
CA TYR A 135 2.58 55.60 -30.10
C TYR A 135 2.53 57.08 -29.71
N LEU A 136 3.02 57.96 -30.58
CA LEU A 136 3.15 59.39 -30.27
C LEU A 136 1.84 60.18 -30.44
N HIS A 137 0.85 59.65 -31.15
CA HIS A 137 -0.38 60.38 -31.49
C HIS A 137 -1.64 59.54 -31.27
N PRO A 138 -2.61 60.00 -30.45
CA PRO A 138 -3.94 59.40 -30.41
C PRO A 138 -4.76 59.73 -31.67
N PRO A 139 -5.75 58.90 -32.04
CA PRO A 139 -6.19 57.71 -31.31
C PRO A 139 -5.26 56.51 -31.53
N PHE A 140 -4.98 55.79 -30.44
CA PHE A 140 -4.21 54.55 -30.49
C PHE A 140 -4.98 53.50 -31.29
N PRO A 141 -4.31 52.68 -32.13
CA PRO A 141 -4.99 51.62 -32.86
C PRO A 141 -5.64 50.62 -31.91
N LEU A 142 -6.84 50.16 -32.28
CA LEU A 142 -7.57 49.10 -31.55
C LEU A 142 -6.77 47.79 -31.47
N TYR A 143 -5.84 47.58 -32.41
CA TYR A 143 -4.93 46.44 -32.46
C TYR A 143 -3.49 46.95 -32.61
N PRO A 144 -2.78 47.22 -31.51
CA PRO A 144 -1.38 47.62 -31.58
C PRO A 144 -0.51 46.45 -32.07
N GLU A 145 0.06 46.58 -33.26
CA GLU A 145 1.02 45.62 -33.81
C GLU A 145 2.39 45.78 -33.15
N TYR A 146 2.95 44.66 -32.66
CA TYR A 146 4.25 44.64 -31.96
C TYR A 146 5.45 44.84 -32.89
N GLU A 147 5.31 44.56 -34.19
CA GLU A 147 6.47 44.38 -35.07
C GLU A 147 6.54 45.35 -36.25
N TYR A 148 5.44 45.95 -36.74
CA TYR A 148 5.48 46.81 -37.93
C TYR A 148 4.43 47.92 -37.90
N HIS A 149 4.86 49.18 -37.77
CA HIS A 149 4.06 50.31 -38.24
C HIS A 149 4.51 50.66 -39.67
N PRO A 150 3.58 50.84 -40.62
CA PRO A 150 3.94 51.38 -41.92
C PRO A 150 4.62 52.75 -41.77
N PRO A 151 5.72 53.03 -42.47
CA PRO A 151 6.30 54.37 -42.49
C PRO A 151 5.26 55.41 -42.94
N PRO A 152 5.29 56.66 -42.42
CA PRO A 152 6.48 57.40 -42.03
C PRO A 152 6.49 57.91 -40.57
N GLN A 153 6.13 57.07 -39.59
CA GLN A 153 6.24 57.49 -38.18
C GLN A 153 7.68 57.33 -37.65
N PRO A 154 8.20 58.26 -36.81
CA PRO A 154 9.52 58.14 -36.21
C PRO A 154 9.56 56.89 -35.33
N GLN A 155 10.35 55.89 -35.72
CA GLN A 155 10.63 54.74 -34.86
C GLN A 155 11.65 55.15 -33.79
N ILE A 156 11.33 54.94 -32.52
CA ILE A 156 12.30 55.13 -31.44
C ILE A 156 13.30 53.97 -31.50
N PRO A 157 14.61 54.24 -31.47
CA PRO A 157 15.62 53.18 -31.45
C PRO A 157 15.41 52.23 -30.27
N TYR A 158 15.74 50.95 -30.48
CA TYR A 158 15.76 49.94 -29.44
C TYR A 158 16.45 50.45 -28.17
N GLN A 159 15.75 50.41 -27.04
CA GLN A 159 16.40 50.71 -25.76
C GLN A 159 17.31 49.54 -25.37
N PRO A 160 18.54 49.81 -24.91
CA PRO A 160 19.39 48.77 -24.34
C PRO A 160 18.73 48.21 -23.06
N ALA A 161 19.06 46.97 -22.72
CA ALA A 161 18.63 46.34 -21.48
C ALA A 161 18.90 47.26 -20.28
N TYR A 162 17.86 47.67 -19.57
CA TYR A 162 17.98 48.65 -18.49
C TYR A 162 18.45 48.06 -17.16
N ALA A 163 18.53 46.73 -17.03
CA ALA A 163 18.97 46.14 -15.78
C ALA A 163 20.46 46.38 -15.51
N THR A 164 20.72 47.03 -14.38
CA THR A 164 22.03 47.18 -13.76
C THR A 164 22.59 45.82 -13.30
N ALA A 165 23.91 45.74 -13.06
CA ALA A 165 24.52 44.53 -12.50
C ALA A 165 23.87 44.10 -11.17
N LYS A 166 23.46 45.07 -10.34
CA LYS A 166 22.76 44.82 -9.06
C LYS A 166 21.38 44.19 -9.28
N GLU A 167 20.61 44.66 -10.26
CA GLU A 167 19.30 44.09 -10.58
C GLU A 167 19.39 42.66 -11.13
N ARG A 168 20.44 42.38 -11.92
CA ARG A 168 20.72 41.03 -12.40
C ARG A 168 21.07 40.08 -11.26
N GLU A 169 21.96 40.47 -10.34
CA GLU A 169 22.28 39.62 -9.17
C GLU A 169 21.09 39.47 -8.22
N ASN A 170 20.22 40.49 -8.10
CA ASN A 170 18.95 40.38 -7.39
C ASN A 170 18.01 39.36 -8.03
N ALA A 171 17.98 39.28 -9.37
CA ALA A 171 17.19 38.29 -10.11
C ALA A 171 17.72 36.87 -9.84
N ARG A 172 19.03 36.65 -9.94
CA ARG A 172 19.65 35.36 -9.57
C ARG A 172 19.37 34.97 -8.12
N SER A 173 19.48 35.93 -7.21
CA SER A 173 19.14 35.71 -5.80
C SER A 173 17.66 35.36 -5.60
N ARG A 174 16.76 35.88 -6.43
CA ARG A 174 15.33 35.53 -6.42
C ARG A 174 15.12 34.10 -6.88
N ASP A 175 15.80 33.65 -7.93
CA ASP A 175 15.70 32.27 -8.42
C ASP A 175 16.15 31.27 -7.36
N ARG A 176 17.27 31.53 -6.67
CA ARG A 176 17.71 30.68 -5.55
C ARG A 176 16.67 30.59 -4.44
N ARG A 177 16.03 31.71 -4.08
CA ARG A 177 14.94 31.71 -3.09
C ARG A 177 13.72 30.94 -3.60
N ALA A 178 13.36 31.10 -4.87
CA ALA A 178 12.25 30.37 -5.49
C ALA A 178 12.53 28.86 -5.53
N GLN A 179 13.75 28.46 -5.86
CA GLN A 179 14.17 27.05 -5.88
C GLN A 179 14.09 26.42 -4.48
N ARG A 180 14.56 27.13 -3.45
CA ARG A 180 14.37 26.66 -2.06
C ARG A 180 12.90 26.54 -1.68
N ALA A 181 12.07 27.52 -2.04
CA ALA A 181 10.64 27.47 -1.79
C ALA A 181 9.97 26.28 -2.49
N TRP A 182 10.40 25.96 -3.71
CA TRP A 182 9.97 24.79 -4.46
C TRP A 182 10.38 23.48 -3.76
N TRP A 183 11.64 23.35 -3.35
CA TRP A 183 12.10 22.18 -2.59
C TRP A 183 11.35 22.00 -1.27
N HIS A 184 11.08 23.09 -0.54
CA HIS A 184 10.27 23.04 0.67
C HIS A 184 8.85 22.56 0.39
N ALA A 185 8.17 23.12 -0.61
CA ALA A 185 6.81 22.70 -0.97
C ALA A 185 6.79 21.22 -1.39
N ASN A 186 7.75 20.80 -2.21
CA ASN A 186 7.88 19.40 -2.63
C ASN A 186 8.11 18.49 -1.42
N LEU A 187 9.01 18.86 -0.50
CA LEU A 187 9.27 18.10 0.71
C LEU A 187 8.00 17.90 1.54
N THR A 188 7.23 18.96 1.79
CA THR A 188 5.98 18.87 2.55
C THR A 188 4.97 17.93 1.88
N LEU A 189 4.84 17.98 0.54
CA LEU A 189 3.95 17.09 -0.20
C LEU A 189 4.41 15.63 -0.12
N LEU A 190 5.71 15.37 -0.30
CA LEU A 190 6.26 14.00 -0.23
C LEU A 190 6.18 13.43 1.18
N GLU A 191 6.46 14.21 2.23
CA GLU A 191 6.29 13.79 3.63
C GLU A 191 4.81 13.48 3.95
N THR A 192 3.88 14.28 3.42
CA THR A 192 2.44 13.99 3.54
C THR A 192 2.07 12.69 2.82
N LYS A 193 2.55 12.49 1.59
CA LYS A 193 2.34 11.25 0.83
C LYS A 193 2.89 10.05 1.60
N LYS A 194 4.10 10.16 2.15
CA LYS A 194 4.76 9.11 2.93
C LYS A 194 3.89 8.68 4.11
N LYS A 195 3.45 9.64 4.92
CA LYS A 195 2.58 9.38 6.07
C LYS A 195 1.29 8.63 5.69
N ILE A 196 0.67 9.01 4.57
CA ILE A 196 -0.54 8.34 4.07
C ILE A 196 -0.23 6.90 3.64
N LEU A 197 0.86 6.67 2.92
CA LEU A 197 1.26 5.33 2.46
C LEU A 197 1.66 4.41 3.63
N GLU A 198 2.39 4.93 4.61
CA GLU A 198 2.72 4.19 5.84
C GLU A 198 1.45 3.76 6.59
N GLY A 199 0.47 4.67 6.71
CA GLY A 199 -0.84 4.34 7.29
C GLY A 199 -1.56 3.24 6.52
N LYS A 200 -1.62 3.36 5.19
CA LYS A 200 -2.23 2.33 4.33
C LYS A 200 -1.56 0.96 4.46
N ARG A 201 -0.22 0.92 4.53
CA ARG A 201 0.55 -0.33 4.72
C ARG A 201 0.17 -1.02 6.03
N ILE A 202 0.10 -0.26 7.12
CA ILE A 202 -0.31 -0.76 8.44
C ILE A 202 -1.75 -1.29 8.41
N ASP A 203 -2.67 -0.53 7.80
CA ASP A 203 -4.07 -0.93 7.70
C ASP A 203 -4.25 -2.19 6.86
N LEU A 204 -3.52 -2.31 5.75
CA LEU A 204 -3.51 -3.49 4.90
C LEU A 204 -2.97 -4.71 5.64
N GLU A 205 -1.81 -4.59 6.30
CA GLU A 205 -1.24 -5.68 7.11
C GLU A 205 -2.23 -6.17 8.17
N ARG A 206 -2.78 -5.24 8.95
CA ARG A 206 -3.74 -5.55 10.01
C ARG A 206 -5.01 -6.20 9.45
N GLY A 207 -5.54 -5.67 8.36
CA GLY A 207 -6.74 -6.18 7.70
C GLY A 207 -6.55 -7.61 7.22
N LEU A 208 -5.48 -7.88 6.46
CA LEU A 208 -5.19 -9.21 5.92
C LEU A 208 -4.95 -10.24 7.03
N ARG A 209 -4.19 -9.90 8.08
CA ARG A 209 -3.99 -10.79 9.23
C ARG A 209 -5.27 -11.08 9.98
N SER A 210 -6.16 -10.09 10.10
CA SER A 210 -7.45 -10.27 10.76
C SER A 210 -8.36 -11.21 9.97
N GLU A 211 -8.46 -11.03 8.66
CA GLU A 211 -9.28 -11.90 7.80
C GLU A 211 -8.73 -13.32 7.72
N MET A 212 -7.40 -13.50 7.67
CA MET A 212 -6.79 -14.82 7.75
C MET A 212 -7.13 -15.54 9.06
N ARG A 213 -7.04 -14.83 10.19
CA ARG A 213 -7.44 -15.40 11.50
C ARG A 213 -8.89 -15.83 11.49
N LYS A 214 -9.81 -14.98 10.99
CA LYS A 214 -11.23 -15.32 10.88
C LYS A 214 -11.45 -16.55 10.01
N ALA A 215 -10.77 -16.64 8.86
CA ALA A 215 -10.88 -17.80 7.95
C ALA A 215 -10.43 -19.12 8.61
N LEU A 216 -9.46 -19.06 9.53
CA LEU A 216 -8.98 -20.22 10.28
C LEU A 216 -9.91 -20.62 11.44
N GLU A 217 -10.43 -19.65 12.17
CA GLU A 217 -11.15 -19.84 13.44
C GLU A 217 -12.67 -19.95 13.29
N SER A 218 -13.24 -19.37 12.22
CA SER A 218 -14.69 -19.37 12.00
C SER A 218 -15.19 -20.71 11.49
N GLN A 219 -16.41 -21.07 11.90
CA GLN A 219 -17.12 -22.18 11.28
C GLN A 219 -17.43 -21.86 9.81
N SER A 220 -17.07 -22.78 8.90
CA SER A 220 -17.26 -22.60 7.46
C SER A 220 -17.06 -23.90 6.68
N ASP A 221 -17.54 -23.92 5.43
CA ASP A 221 -17.31 -25.02 4.49
C ASP A 221 -15.88 -25.05 3.93
N LEU A 222 -15.00 -24.15 4.40
CA LEU A 222 -13.59 -24.15 3.98
C LEU A 222 -12.95 -25.47 4.43
N GLY A 223 -12.48 -26.26 3.46
CA GLY A 223 -11.94 -27.60 3.70
C GLY A 223 -12.98 -28.70 3.92
N ALA A 224 -14.27 -28.44 3.66
CA ALA A 224 -15.30 -29.49 3.56
C ALA A 224 -15.07 -30.43 2.36
N GLY A 225 -14.25 -30.00 1.39
CA GLY A 225 -13.81 -30.78 0.25
C GLY A 225 -12.54 -30.20 -0.37
N TYR A 226 -12.27 -30.58 -1.62
CA TYR A 226 -11.08 -30.15 -2.36
C TYR A 226 -11.26 -28.78 -3.01
N THR A 227 -10.22 -27.95 -2.99
CA THR A 227 -10.18 -26.66 -3.70
C THR A 227 -8.78 -26.41 -4.27
N ASN A 228 -8.62 -25.41 -5.13
CA ASN A 228 -7.34 -25.12 -5.78
C ASN A 228 -6.43 -24.19 -4.96
N TYR A 229 -6.89 -23.58 -3.87
CA TYR A 229 -6.09 -22.75 -2.95
C TYR A 229 -5.36 -21.55 -3.58
N HIS A 230 -5.88 -20.96 -4.66
CA HIS A 230 -5.28 -19.79 -5.31
C HIS A 230 -6.00 -18.49 -4.90
N PHE A 231 -5.26 -17.54 -4.31
CA PHE A 231 -5.75 -16.17 -4.08
C PHE A 231 -5.75 -15.36 -5.39
N ARG A 232 -6.94 -14.88 -5.79
CA ARG A 232 -7.12 -14.00 -6.95
C ARG A 232 -6.86 -12.54 -6.54
N HIS A 233 -5.59 -12.16 -6.49
CA HIS A 233 -5.17 -10.81 -6.05
C HIS A 233 -4.25 -10.12 -7.08
N ARG A 234 -4.09 -10.74 -8.25
CA ARG A 234 -3.40 -10.22 -9.43
C ARG A 234 -4.31 -10.36 -10.64
#